data_AF-A0A7U3UTF0-F1
#
_entry.id   AF-A0A7U3UTF0-F1
#
_cell.length_a   1.000
_cell.length_b   1.000
_cell.length_c   1.000
_cell.angle_alpha   90.00
_cell.angle_beta   90.00
_cell.angle_gamma   90.00
#
_symmetry.space_group_name_H-M   'P 1'
#
loop_
_entity.id
_entity.type
_entity.pdbx_description
1 polymer ?
#
loop_
_entity_poly.entity_id
_entity_poly.type
_entity_poly.pdbx_seq_one_letter_code
_entity_poly.pdbx_strand_id
1 'polypeptide(L)'
;MATTDSPPASGYQPSDQLRACLAAWTKVVKETEPQARGALEAGIAQELRDDRQLTLNVLAQHLPWTAEMLRLLMANRDVPPRERHRQAEGEAPVYTLSERLRDLLAAWNLAVDDEKKARAELERCIADELKAHPALTNAEMAEHLPWSQEQVRVIARAHNVPRRRKRGSDHKLIEENGVPKAVTVPYDWYVQQPGADPAIVRR
;
A
#
# COMPACT_ATOMS: atom_id res chain seq x y z
N MET A 1 11.93 21.66 -20.63
CA MET A 1 11.35 21.55 -19.28
C MET A 1 12.41 20.90 -18.40
N ALA A 2 12.97 21.63 -17.44
CA ALA A 2 13.97 21.11 -16.53
C ALA A 2 13.25 20.45 -15.35
N THR A 3 13.29 19.13 -15.27
CA THR A 3 12.97 18.39 -14.04
C THR A 3 14.03 18.74 -13.01
N THR A 4 13.64 19.42 -11.94
CA THR A 4 14.48 19.68 -10.77
C THR A 4 14.74 18.36 -10.05
N ASP A 5 15.74 17.61 -10.52
CA ASP A 5 16.41 16.57 -9.73
C ASP A 5 17.33 17.28 -8.72
N SER A 6 16.71 17.85 -7.69
CA SER A 6 17.46 18.19 -6.48
C SER A 6 17.81 16.85 -5.81
N PRO A 7 19.10 16.54 -5.58
CA PRO A 7 19.46 15.34 -4.84
C PRO A 7 18.77 15.36 -3.46
N PRO A 8 18.33 14.21 -2.94
CA PRO A 8 17.72 14.14 -1.62
C PRO A 8 18.67 14.74 -0.58
N ALA A 9 18.14 15.44 0.42
CA ALA A 9 18.92 16.22 1.37
C ALA A 9 19.97 15.38 2.15
N SER A 10 19.82 14.05 2.14
CA SER A 10 20.69 13.09 2.81
C SER A 10 21.71 12.40 1.90
N GLY A 11 21.63 12.60 0.58
CA GLY A 11 22.46 11.90 -0.41
C GLY A 11 22.17 10.39 -0.52
N TYR A 12 21.14 9.88 0.16
CA TYR A 12 20.73 8.49 0.06
C TYR A 12 20.21 8.16 -1.34
N GLN A 13 20.49 6.94 -1.80
CA GLN A 13 19.95 6.38 -3.02
C GLN A 13 19.46 4.96 -2.69
N PRO A 14 18.24 4.59 -3.11
CA PRO A 14 17.73 3.23 -2.95
C PRO A 14 18.65 2.19 -3.57
N SER A 15 18.85 1.07 -2.87
CA SER A 15 19.54 -0.08 -3.45
C SER A 15 18.89 -0.59 -4.74
N ASP A 16 19.67 -1.27 -5.58
CA ASP A 16 19.15 -1.94 -6.79
C ASP A 16 18.03 -2.92 -6.47
N GLN A 17 18.12 -3.60 -5.33
CA GLN A 17 17.09 -4.51 -4.87
C GLN A 17 15.78 -3.76 -4.58
N LEU A 18 15.81 -2.68 -3.80
CA LEU A 18 14.61 -1.89 -3.51
C LEU A 18 13.98 -1.33 -4.79
N ARG A 19 14.81 -0.82 -5.72
CA ARG A 19 14.35 -0.35 -7.03
C ARG A 19 13.68 -1.46 -7.85
N ALA A 20 14.25 -2.65 -7.86
CA ALA A 20 13.67 -3.81 -8.54
C ALA A 20 12.33 -4.24 -7.92
N CYS A 21 12.22 -4.29 -6.58
CA CYS A 21 10.96 -4.61 -5.89
C CYS A 21 9.88 -3.56 -6.21
N LEU A 22 10.26 -2.27 -6.23
CA LEU A 22 9.34 -1.18 -6.56
C LEU A 22 8.86 -1.23 -8.01
N ALA A 23 9.77 -1.51 -8.95
CA ALA A 23 9.44 -1.66 -10.36
C ALA A 23 8.50 -2.86 -10.59
N ALA A 24 8.77 -4.00 -9.94
CA ALA A 24 7.93 -5.18 -10.00
C ALA A 24 6.50 -4.91 -9.49
N TRP A 25 6.36 -4.30 -8.30
CA TRP A 25 5.05 -3.93 -7.76
C TRP A 25 4.33 -2.91 -8.66
N THR A 26 5.04 -1.88 -9.13
CA THR A 26 4.47 -0.86 -10.03
C THR A 26 3.95 -1.47 -11.32
N LYS A 27 4.68 -2.43 -11.89
CA LYS A 27 4.24 -3.16 -13.09
C LYS A 27 2.92 -3.89 -12.85
N VAL A 28 2.78 -4.59 -11.73
CA VAL A 28 1.53 -5.32 -11.44
C VAL A 28 0.36 -4.35 -11.29
N VAL A 29 0.53 -3.27 -10.53
CA VAL A 29 -0.53 -2.30 -10.24
C VAL A 29 -0.93 -1.48 -11.48
N LYS A 30 0.00 -1.15 -12.37
CA LYS A 30 -0.27 -0.30 -13.53
C LYS A 30 -0.61 -1.06 -14.81
N GLU A 31 -0.17 -2.31 -14.93
CA GLU A 31 -0.32 -3.09 -16.16
C GLU A 31 -1.15 -4.35 -15.89
N THR A 32 -0.65 -5.26 -15.05
CA THR A 32 -1.20 -6.61 -14.94
C THR A 32 -2.63 -6.63 -14.37
N GLU A 33 -2.87 -6.01 -13.21
CA GLU A 33 -4.22 -5.99 -12.61
C GLU A 33 -5.21 -5.21 -13.48
N PRO A 34 -4.91 -3.99 -13.95
CA PRO A 34 -5.84 -3.23 -14.79
C PRO A 34 -6.19 -3.95 -16.09
N GLN A 35 -5.22 -4.65 -16.71
CA GLN A 35 -5.46 -5.42 -17.92
C GLN A 35 -6.37 -6.63 -17.64
N ALA A 36 -6.10 -7.40 -16.59
CA ALA A 36 -6.92 -8.55 -16.21
C ALA A 36 -8.35 -8.14 -15.82
N ARG A 37 -8.46 -7.05 -15.05
CA ARG A 37 -9.75 -6.45 -14.69
C ARG A 37 -10.51 -5.96 -15.91
N GLY A 38 -9.84 -5.25 -16.82
CA GLY A 38 -10.45 -4.77 -18.07
C GLY A 38 -10.99 -5.90 -18.94
N ALA A 39 -10.25 -7.01 -19.02
CA ALA A 39 -10.65 -8.24 -19.72
C ALA A 39 -11.86 -8.92 -19.05
N LEU A 40 -11.86 -9.04 -17.71
CA LEU A 40 -12.99 -9.56 -16.94
C LEU A 40 -14.26 -8.73 -17.14
N GLU A 41 -14.15 -7.40 -17.01
CA GLU A 41 -15.27 -6.50 -17.28
C GLU A 41 -15.76 -6.62 -18.74
N ALA A 42 -14.89 -6.95 -19.71
CA ALA A 42 -15.27 -7.13 -21.11
C ALA A 42 -15.99 -8.45 -21.33
N GLY A 43 -15.53 -9.51 -20.66
CA GLY A 43 -16.22 -10.79 -20.60
C GLY A 43 -17.62 -10.68 -20.00
N ILE A 44 -17.76 -9.91 -18.91
CA ILE A 44 -19.07 -9.61 -18.29
C ILE A 44 -20.00 -8.92 -19.28
N ALA A 45 -19.52 -7.86 -19.95
CA ALA A 45 -20.32 -7.14 -20.93
C ALA A 45 -20.77 -8.06 -22.08
N GLN A 46 -19.88 -8.94 -22.55
CA GLN A 46 -20.19 -9.89 -23.61
C GLN A 46 -21.18 -10.95 -23.16
N GLU A 47 -21.04 -11.51 -21.96
CA GLU A 47 -21.97 -12.51 -21.41
C GLU A 47 -23.37 -11.95 -21.22
N LEU A 48 -23.46 -10.69 -20.78
CA LEU A 48 -24.72 -9.98 -20.79
C LEU A 48 -25.23 -9.89 -22.23
N ARG A 49 -24.48 -9.41 -23.22
CA ARG A 49 -24.97 -9.34 -24.62
C ARG A 49 -25.43 -10.69 -25.18
N ASP A 50 -24.74 -11.78 -24.85
CA ASP A 50 -24.99 -13.14 -25.35
C ASP A 50 -26.30 -13.70 -24.78
N ASP A 51 -26.55 -13.56 -23.47
CA ASP A 51 -27.79 -14.01 -22.83
C ASP A 51 -28.68 -12.82 -22.48
N ARG A 52 -29.77 -12.60 -23.23
CA ARG A 52 -30.71 -11.49 -22.98
C ARG A 52 -31.55 -11.63 -21.71
N GLN A 53 -31.67 -12.83 -21.14
CA GLN A 53 -32.46 -13.09 -19.94
C GLN A 53 -31.63 -12.92 -18.65
N LEU A 54 -30.30 -12.95 -18.77
CA LEU A 54 -29.40 -12.77 -17.63
C LEU A 54 -29.55 -11.39 -16.99
N THR A 55 -29.85 -11.35 -15.69
CA THR A 55 -29.95 -10.10 -14.92
C THR A 55 -28.65 -9.82 -14.16
N LEU A 56 -28.38 -8.54 -13.88
CA LEU A 56 -27.23 -8.13 -13.08
C LEU A 56 -27.26 -8.74 -11.67
N ASN A 57 -28.45 -8.94 -11.10
CA ASN A 57 -28.62 -9.56 -9.78
C ASN A 57 -28.18 -11.01 -9.75
N VAL A 58 -28.48 -11.77 -10.80
CA VAL A 58 -28.05 -13.16 -10.94
C VAL A 58 -26.54 -13.22 -11.12
N LEU A 59 -25.99 -12.37 -11.99
CA LEU A 59 -24.56 -12.35 -12.23
C LEU A 59 -23.74 -11.95 -10.99
N ALA A 60 -24.24 -11.01 -10.19
CA ALA A 60 -23.62 -10.56 -8.94
C ALA A 60 -23.47 -11.66 -7.88
N GLN A 61 -24.23 -12.76 -7.97
CA GLN A 61 -24.07 -13.90 -7.04
C GLN A 61 -22.77 -14.67 -7.27
N HIS A 62 -22.16 -14.52 -8.45
CA HIS A 62 -20.95 -15.24 -8.85
C HIS A 62 -19.73 -14.33 -9.00
N LEU A 63 -19.89 -13.03 -8.78
CA LEU A 63 -18.86 -12.03 -8.96
C LEU A 63 -18.57 -11.32 -7.64
N PRO A 64 -17.37 -10.74 -7.48
CA PRO A 64 -17.00 -9.98 -6.29
C PRO A 64 -17.72 -8.62 -6.19
N TRP A 65 -18.51 -8.24 -7.21
CA TRP A 65 -19.19 -6.95 -7.31
C TRP A 65 -20.70 -7.09 -7.08
N THR A 66 -21.27 -6.08 -6.43
CA THR A 66 -22.72 -5.97 -6.29
C THR A 66 -23.38 -5.65 -7.63
N ALA A 67 -24.68 -5.92 -7.75
CA ALA A 67 -25.43 -5.59 -8.97
C ALA A 67 -25.37 -4.09 -9.32
N GLU A 68 -25.30 -3.21 -8.32
CA GLU A 68 -25.15 -1.77 -8.53
C GLU A 68 -23.76 -1.41 -9.07
N MET A 69 -22.70 -2.03 -8.53
CA MET A 69 -21.35 -1.87 -9.08
C MET A 69 -21.28 -2.37 -10.52
N LEU A 70 -21.87 -3.52 -10.82
CA LEU A 70 -21.95 -4.05 -12.18
C LEU A 70 -22.72 -3.09 -13.09
N ARG A 71 -23.82 -2.49 -12.63
CA ARG A 71 -24.58 -1.47 -13.38
C ARG A 71 -23.68 -0.29 -13.75
N LEU A 72 -22.91 0.24 -12.79
CA LEU A 72 -21.98 1.35 -13.04
C LEU A 72 -20.85 0.97 -14.00
N LEU A 73 -20.27 -0.22 -13.85
CA LEU A 73 -19.21 -0.71 -14.73
C LEU A 73 -19.71 -0.93 -16.17
N MET A 74 -20.95 -1.38 -16.32
CA MET A 74 -21.55 -1.66 -17.64
C MET A 74 -22.13 -0.41 -18.32
N ALA A 75 -22.33 0.68 -17.58
CA ALA A 75 -22.90 1.92 -18.11
C ALA A 75 -22.12 2.49 -19.30
N ASN A 76 -20.79 2.31 -19.31
CA ASN A 76 -19.90 2.79 -20.38
C ASN A 76 -19.55 1.72 -21.42
N ARG A 77 -20.21 0.55 -21.39
CA ARG A 77 -19.83 -0.63 -22.20
C ARG A 77 -20.93 -1.07 -23.17
N ASP A 78 -21.82 -0.16 -23.56
CA ASP A 78 -22.91 -0.42 -24.53
C ASP A 78 -23.73 -1.67 -24.20
N VAL A 79 -23.87 -1.99 -22.91
CA VAL A 79 -24.76 -3.06 -22.47
C VAL A 79 -26.18 -2.48 -22.39
N PRO A 80 -27.17 -3.08 -23.07
CA PRO A 80 -28.54 -2.56 -23.04
C PRO A 80 -29.03 -2.45 -21.58
N PRO A 81 -29.72 -1.36 -21.20
CA PRO A 81 -30.22 -1.19 -19.84
C PRO A 81 -31.17 -2.33 -19.49
N ARG A 82 -30.72 -3.24 -18.61
CA ARG A 82 -31.51 -4.37 -18.11
C ARG A 82 -32.31 -3.93 -16.90
N GLU A 83 -33.26 -3.05 -17.15
CA GLU A 83 -34.22 -2.64 -16.13
C GLU A 83 -35.25 -3.75 -15.93
N ARG A 84 -35.30 -4.25 -14.68
CA ARG A 84 -36.47 -4.90 -14.06
C ARG A 84 -37.33 -5.69 -15.05
N HIS A 85 -36.78 -6.78 -15.62
CA HIS A 85 -37.68 -7.79 -16.15
C HIS A 85 -38.59 -8.21 -14.98
N ARG A 86 -39.88 -7.91 -15.12
CA ARG A 86 -40.98 -8.40 -14.30
C ARG A 86 -40.63 -9.84 -13.96
N GLN A 87 -40.50 -10.19 -12.67
CA GLN A 87 -40.26 -11.57 -12.26
C GLN A 87 -41.24 -12.44 -13.03
N ALA A 88 -40.75 -13.19 -14.02
CA ALA A 88 -41.59 -14.16 -14.69
C ALA A 88 -41.97 -15.15 -13.60
N GLU A 89 -43.27 -15.33 -13.36
CA GLU A 89 -43.76 -16.34 -12.43
C GLU A 89 -43.25 -17.71 -12.92
N GLY A 90 -42.23 -18.20 -12.24
CA GLY A 90 -41.45 -19.37 -12.64
C GLY A 90 -40.20 -19.49 -11.78
N GLU A 91 -39.74 -20.73 -11.59
CA GLU A 91 -38.51 -21.02 -10.87
C GLU A 91 -37.34 -20.31 -11.59
N ALA A 92 -36.61 -19.45 -10.86
CA ALA A 92 -35.52 -18.69 -11.46
C ALA A 92 -34.49 -19.68 -12.05
N PRO A 93 -34.12 -19.55 -13.34
CA PRO A 93 -33.13 -20.46 -13.92
C PRO A 93 -31.83 -20.37 -13.13
N VAL A 94 -31.32 -21.52 -12.69
CA VAL A 94 -30.01 -21.61 -12.03
C VAL A 94 -28.95 -21.28 -13.07
N TYR A 95 -28.45 -20.06 -12.99
CA TYR A 95 -27.39 -19.60 -13.87
C TYR A 95 -26.04 -20.16 -13.42
N THR A 96 -25.22 -20.53 -14.40
CA THR A 96 -23.82 -20.89 -14.18
C THR A 96 -22.96 -20.03 -15.09
N LEU A 97 -21.83 -19.55 -14.56
CA LEU A 97 -20.90 -18.73 -15.33
C LEU A 97 -20.38 -19.50 -16.55
N SER A 98 -20.32 -18.84 -17.70
CA SER A 98 -19.63 -19.38 -18.87
C SER A 98 -18.19 -19.74 -18.52
N GLU A 99 -17.64 -20.74 -19.23
CA GLU A 99 -16.23 -21.13 -19.09
C GLU A 99 -15.29 -19.94 -19.29
N ARG A 100 -15.55 -19.12 -20.32
CA ARG A 100 -14.83 -17.88 -20.59
C ARG A 100 -14.81 -16.95 -19.38
N LEU A 101 -15.95 -16.69 -18.74
CA LEU A 101 -16.01 -15.77 -17.62
C LEU A 101 -15.40 -16.35 -16.34
N ARG A 102 -15.47 -17.68 -16.15
CA ARG A 102 -14.73 -18.36 -15.09
C ARG A 102 -13.22 -18.20 -15.27
N ASP A 103 -12.72 -18.38 -16.48
CA ASP A 103 -11.29 -18.21 -16.78
C ASP A 103 -10.82 -16.77 -16.58
N LEU A 104 -11.62 -15.79 -17.01
CA LEU A 104 -11.32 -14.37 -16.81
C LEU A 104 -11.34 -13.99 -15.32
N LEU A 105 -12.27 -14.53 -14.55
CA LEU A 105 -12.33 -14.33 -13.10
C LEU A 105 -11.12 -14.95 -12.41
N ALA A 106 -10.70 -16.14 -12.83
CA ALA A 106 -9.49 -16.78 -12.32
C ALA A 106 -8.23 -15.97 -12.66
N ALA A 107 -8.12 -15.45 -13.89
CA ALA A 107 -7.01 -14.61 -14.32
C ALA A 107 -6.91 -13.30 -13.52
N TRP A 108 -8.05 -12.65 -13.24
CA TRP A 108 -8.07 -11.45 -12.40
C TRP A 108 -7.71 -11.75 -10.95
N ASN A 109 -8.22 -12.85 -10.38
CA ASN A 109 -7.84 -13.28 -9.02
C ASN A 109 -6.33 -13.56 -8.92
N LEU A 110 -5.74 -14.19 -9.94
CA LEU A 110 -4.30 -14.41 -10.01
C LEU A 110 -3.53 -13.09 -10.02
N ALA A 111 -3.97 -12.11 -10.82
CA ALA A 111 -3.35 -10.79 -10.87
C ALA A 111 -3.43 -10.04 -9.51
N VAL A 112 -4.56 -10.14 -8.82
CA VAL A 112 -4.74 -9.59 -7.46
C VAL A 112 -3.79 -10.28 -6.46
N ASP A 113 -3.62 -11.60 -6.56
CA ASP A 113 -2.70 -12.32 -5.69
C ASP A 113 -1.23 -12.01 -6.00
N ASP A 114 -0.89 -11.78 -7.27
CA ASP A 114 0.43 -11.34 -7.68
C ASP A 114 0.72 -9.91 -7.18
N GLU A 115 -0.29 -9.03 -7.12
CA GLU A 115 -0.15 -7.70 -6.52
C GLU A 115 0.17 -7.81 -5.03
N LYS A 116 -0.56 -8.65 -4.29
CA LYS A 116 -0.32 -8.89 -2.86
C LYS A 116 1.09 -9.41 -2.61
N LYS A 117 1.55 -10.37 -3.44
CA LYS A 117 2.91 -10.92 -3.34
C LYS A 117 3.96 -9.85 -3.63
N ALA A 118 3.81 -9.10 -4.72
CA ALA A 118 4.75 -8.04 -5.09
C ALA A 118 4.80 -6.93 -4.04
N ARG A 119 3.66 -6.58 -3.44
CA ARG A 119 3.58 -5.63 -2.34
C ARG A 119 4.30 -6.14 -1.10
N ALA A 120 4.04 -7.37 -0.68
CA ALA A 120 4.70 -7.97 0.48
C ALA A 120 6.24 -8.05 0.28
N GLU A 121 6.67 -8.34 -0.96
CA GLU A 121 8.08 -8.32 -1.31
C GLU A 121 8.68 -6.92 -1.21
N LEU A 122 8.01 -5.89 -1.75
CA LEU A 122 8.44 -4.50 -1.62
C LEU A 122 8.50 -4.05 -0.15
N GLU A 123 7.51 -4.40 0.67
CA GLU A 123 7.50 -4.12 2.11
C GLU A 123 8.70 -4.78 2.82
N ARG A 124 9.06 -6.01 2.43
CA ARG A 124 10.27 -6.69 2.90
C ARG A 124 11.54 -5.96 2.45
N CYS A 125 11.67 -5.58 1.17
CA CYS A 125 12.83 -4.86 0.65
C CYS A 125 13.03 -3.52 1.40
N ILE A 126 11.94 -2.79 1.69
CA ILE A 126 11.99 -1.55 2.49
C ILE A 126 12.52 -1.83 3.90
N ALA A 127 12.01 -2.88 4.55
CA ALA A 127 12.43 -3.22 5.90
C ALA A 127 13.91 -3.63 5.96
N ASP A 128 14.38 -4.39 4.97
CA ASP A 128 15.77 -4.82 4.87
C ASP A 128 16.70 -3.63 4.59
N GLU A 129 16.29 -2.71 3.72
CA GLU A 129 17.03 -1.47 3.45
C GLU A 129 17.15 -0.59 4.71
N LEU A 130 16.06 -0.43 5.48
CA LEU A 130 16.07 0.30 6.75
C LEU A 130 16.93 -0.38 7.83
N LYS A 131 17.07 -1.71 7.79
CA LYS A 131 17.99 -2.46 8.67
C LYS A 131 19.45 -2.28 8.23
N ALA A 132 19.71 -2.30 6.92
CA ALA A 132 21.02 -2.17 6.32
C ALA A 132 21.60 -0.75 6.44
N HIS A 133 20.74 0.27 6.45
CA HIS A 133 21.15 1.68 6.56
C HIS A 133 20.69 2.32 7.89
N PRO A 134 21.43 2.09 8.99
CA PRO A 134 21.15 2.65 10.31
C PRO A 134 20.90 4.15 10.43
N ALA A 135 21.44 4.96 9.51
CA ALA A 135 21.28 6.41 9.51
C ALA A 135 20.03 6.87 8.76
N LEU A 136 19.44 6.00 7.94
CA LEU A 136 18.30 6.33 7.09
C LEU A 136 17.03 6.48 7.93
N THR A 137 16.35 7.60 7.75
CA THR A 137 15.07 7.88 8.38
C THR A 137 13.91 7.40 7.51
N ASN A 138 12.77 7.13 8.15
CA ASN A 138 11.54 6.79 7.42
C ASN A 138 11.08 7.92 6.48
N ALA A 139 11.44 9.17 6.76
CA ALA A 139 11.11 10.31 5.92
C ALA A 139 11.92 10.28 4.63
N GLU A 140 13.25 10.12 4.73
CA GLU A 140 14.14 9.99 3.58
C GLU A 140 13.78 8.77 2.72
N MET A 141 13.43 7.64 3.34
CA MET A 141 12.94 6.47 2.59
C MET A 141 11.64 6.78 1.81
N ALA A 142 10.71 7.53 2.42
CA ALA A 142 9.44 7.88 1.80
C ALA A 142 9.58 8.81 0.59
N GLU A 143 10.66 9.59 0.49
CA GLU A 143 10.95 10.43 -0.69
C GLU A 143 11.12 9.60 -1.98
N HIS A 144 11.49 8.32 -1.85
CA HIS A 144 11.73 7.42 -2.98
C HIS A 144 10.58 6.42 -3.24
N LEU A 145 9.49 6.51 -2.46
CA LEU A 145 8.39 5.57 -2.52
C LEU A 145 7.07 6.32 -2.81
N PRO A 146 6.08 5.66 -3.41
CA PRO A 146 4.75 6.25 -3.61
C PRO A 146 3.91 6.28 -2.32
N TRP A 147 4.56 6.19 -1.16
CA TRP A 147 3.94 6.03 0.15
C TRP A 147 4.41 7.11 1.12
N SER A 148 3.55 7.48 2.05
CA SER A 148 3.87 8.46 3.08
C SER A 148 4.84 7.91 4.13
N GLN A 149 5.53 8.79 4.84
CA GLN A 149 6.37 8.44 5.97
C GLN A 149 5.65 7.56 7.01
N GLU A 150 4.37 7.81 7.28
CA GLU A 150 3.59 7.01 8.22
C GLU A 150 3.34 5.60 7.71
N GLN A 151 3.12 5.42 6.40
CA GLN A 151 3.01 4.09 5.80
C GLN A 151 4.35 3.33 5.91
N VAL A 152 5.48 3.98 5.59
CA VAL A 152 6.82 3.39 5.77
C VAL A 152 7.07 3.02 7.24
N ARG A 153 6.60 3.84 8.18
CA ARG A 153 6.69 3.56 9.61
C ARG A 153 5.87 2.35 10.03
N VAL A 154 4.66 2.18 9.50
CA VAL A 154 3.83 0.99 9.74
C VAL A 154 4.52 -0.26 9.21
N ILE A 155 5.08 -0.21 8.00
CA ILE A 155 5.86 -1.30 7.40
C ILE A 155 7.07 -1.63 8.28
N ALA A 156 7.87 -0.63 8.65
CA ALA A 156 9.02 -0.80 9.53
C ALA A 156 8.65 -1.48 10.85
N ARG A 157 7.50 -1.12 11.44
CA ARG A 157 6.99 -1.74 12.66
C ARG A 157 6.56 -3.20 12.43
N ALA A 158 5.87 -3.49 11.33
CA ALA A 158 5.42 -4.84 10.99
C ALA A 158 6.61 -5.81 10.77
N HIS A 159 7.72 -5.31 10.24
CA HIS A 159 8.94 -6.10 9.97
C HIS A 159 10.02 -6.02 11.05
N ASN A 160 9.67 -5.56 12.27
CA ASN A 160 10.56 -5.46 13.43
C ASN A 160 11.84 -4.65 13.18
N VAL A 161 11.76 -3.59 12.38
CA VAL A 161 12.87 -2.65 12.21
C VAL A 161 13.10 -1.91 13.54
N PRO A 162 14.33 -1.92 14.10
CA PRO A 162 14.60 -1.27 15.38
C PRO A 162 14.18 0.19 15.39
N ARG A 163 13.35 0.58 16.36
CA ARG A 163 12.89 1.97 16.51
C ARG A 163 14.05 2.86 16.96
N ARG A 164 14.58 3.66 16.04
CA ARG A 164 15.66 4.60 16.34
C ARG A 164 15.08 5.86 16.94
N ARG A 165 15.35 6.10 18.23
CA ARG A 165 15.18 7.41 18.84
C ARG A 165 16.37 8.26 18.39
N LYS A 166 16.13 9.51 17.99
CA LYS A 166 17.20 10.49 17.76
C LYS A 166 18.06 10.52 19.04
N ARG A 167 19.31 10.06 18.98
CA ARG A 167 20.27 10.23 20.10
C ARG A 167 20.37 11.73 20.34
N GLY A 168 19.86 12.20 21.47
CA GLY A 168 19.72 13.63 21.78
C GLY A 168 18.56 14.00 22.69
N SER A 169 17.71 13.05 23.11
CA SER A 169 16.75 13.30 24.19
C SER A 169 17.04 12.39 25.38
N ASP A 170 18.18 12.62 26.02
CA ASP A 170 18.44 12.15 27.38
C ASP A 170 17.50 12.91 28.32
N HIS A 171 16.29 12.41 28.49
CA HIS A 171 15.38 12.90 29.51
C HIS A 171 15.87 12.39 30.87
N LYS A 172 16.72 13.15 31.55
CA LYS A 172 16.84 13.03 33.00
C LYS A 172 15.67 13.76 33.63
N LEU A 173 14.77 12.99 34.23
CA LEU A 173 13.75 13.50 35.14
C LEU A 173 14.47 14.03 36.38
N ILE A 174 14.31 15.32 36.67
CA ILE A 174 14.62 15.86 38.00
C ILE A 174 13.27 16.19 38.65
N GLU A 175 13.08 15.70 39.86
CA GLU A 175 11.94 16.04 40.69
C GLU A 175 12.21 17.38 41.37
N GLU A 176 11.43 18.40 41.03
CA GLU A 176 11.39 19.66 41.76
C GLU A 176 10.00 19.74 42.40
N ASN A 177 9.92 19.71 43.74
CA ASN A 177 8.67 19.69 44.51
C ASN A 177 7.71 18.54 44.18
N GLY A 178 8.24 17.34 43.86
CA GLY A 178 7.43 16.14 43.60
C GLY A 178 6.72 16.14 42.24
N VAL A 179 7.02 17.08 41.34
CA VAL A 179 6.47 17.11 39.98
C VAL A 179 7.61 16.88 38.97
N PRO A 180 7.51 15.85 38.10
CA PRO A 180 8.53 15.59 37.09
C PRO A 180 8.53 16.70 36.03
N LYS A 181 9.64 17.43 35.91
CA LYS A 181 9.81 18.48 34.90
C LYS A 181 10.88 18.09 33.89
N ALA A 182 10.52 18.04 32.62
CA ALA A 182 11.48 17.81 31.54
C ALA A 182 12.23 19.11 31.25
N VAL A 183 13.53 19.15 31.51
CA VAL A 183 14.39 20.30 31.19
C VAL A 183 15.42 19.89 30.14
N THR A 184 15.57 20.71 29.10
CA THR A 184 16.63 20.56 28.10
C THR A 184 17.84 21.33 28.59
N VAL A 185 18.94 20.63 28.89
CA VAL A 185 20.16 21.26 29.40
C VAL A 185 21.18 21.35 28.26
N PRO A 186 21.62 22.56 27.87
CA PRO A 186 22.69 22.74 26.91
C PRO A 186 24.01 22.14 27.40
N TYR A 187 24.81 21.59 26.48
CA TYR A 187 26.11 20.98 26.76
C TYR A 187 27.04 21.87 27.61
N ASP A 188 26.99 23.18 27.36
CA ASP A 188 27.85 24.17 28.01
C ASP A 188 27.58 24.31 29.52
N TRP A 189 26.39 23.97 29.98
CA TRP A 189 26.02 24.05 31.40
C TRP A 189 26.64 22.94 32.25
N TYR A 190 26.88 21.76 31.66
CA TYR A 190 27.39 20.60 32.39
C TYR A 190 28.89 20.72 32.74
N VAL A 191 29.67 21.37 31.87
CA VAL A 191 31.11 21.55 32.03
C VAL A 191 31.46 22.60 33.10
N GLN A 192 30.50 23.46 33.49
CA GLN A 192 30.72 24.54 34.44
C GLN A 192 30.39 24.16 35.90
N GLN A 193 29.91 22.95 36.15
CA GLN A 193 29.56 22.50 37.51
C GLN A 193 30.82 22.02 38.27
N PRO A 194 31.10 22.53 39.48
CA PRO A 194 32.23 22.09 40.28
C PRO A 194 32.03 20.62 40.70
N GLY A 195 32.91 19.73 40.22
CA GLY A 195 32.84 18.28 40.46
C GLY A 195 32.31 17.44 39.28
N ALA A 196 32.01 18.05 38.13
CA ALA A 196 31.67 17.30 36.93
C ALA A 196 32.91 16.55 36.39
N ASP A 197 32.83 15.22 36.32
CA ASP A 197 33.88 14.39 35.71
C ASP A 197 33.75 14.43 34.17
N PRO A 198 34.71 15.04 33.45
CA PRO A 198 34.65 15.16 32.00
C PRO A 198 34.73 13.79 31.30
N ALA A 199 35.12 12.71 31.99
CA ALA A 199 35.16 11.36 31.43
C ALA A 199 33.76 10.72 31.26
N ILE A 200 32.72 11.26 31.92
CA ILE A 200 31.33 10.76 31.79
C ILE A 200 30.74 11.12 30.41
N VAL A 201 31.28 12.15 29.76
CA VAL A 201 30.88 12.59 28.43
C VAL A 201 31.86 12.00 27.41
N ARG A 202 31.62 10.75 26.99
CA ARG A 202 32.36 10.17 25.86
C ARG A 202 31.90 10.77 24.54
N ARG A 203 32.86 11.28 23.76
CA ARG A 203 32.70 11.76 22.37
C ARG A 203 32.02 10.73 21.47
#